data_AF-A0A2V8RBN2-F1
#
_entry.id   AF-A0A2V8RBN2-F1
#
_cell.length_a   1.000
_cell.length_b   1.000
_cell.length_c   1.000
_cell.angle_alpha   90.00
_cell.angle_beta   90.00
_cell.angle_gamma   90.00
#
_symmetry.space_group_name_H-M   'P 1'
#
loop_
_entity.id
_entity.type
_entity.pdbx_description
1 polymer ?
#
loop_
_entity_poly.entity_id
_entity_poly.type
_entity_poly.pdbx_seq_one_letter_code
_entity_poly.pdbx_strand_id
1 'polypeptide(L)'
;MNKRERRSLIRASGMGEYVFCARAWRLRLEGHEPTRGAGAREAGRRWHEGHGRRVARAKQLRGLAVACAYLAVAVVVLILLVWWRG
;
A
#
# COMPACT_ATOMS: atom_id res chain seq x y z
N MET A 1 5.11 14.57 19.06
CA MET A 1 6.43 14.28 18.48
C MET A 1 7.27 15.55 18.52
N ASN A 2 8.31 15.54 19.34
CA ASN A 2 9.19 16.68 19.61
C ASN A 2 10.05 16.99 18.37
N LYS A 3 10.45 18.26 18.17
CA LYS A 3 11.30 18.71 17.06
C LYS A 3 12.62 17.92 16.96
N ARG A 4 13.15 17.42 18.09
CA ARG A 4 14.32 16.52 18.14
C ARG A 4 14.08 15.16 17.46
N GLU A 5 12.92 14.54 17.66
CA GLU A 5 12.61 13.21 17.09
C GLU A 5 12.49 13.26 15.57
N ARG A 6 11.95 14.36 15.02
CA ARG A 6 11.88 14.58 13.56
C ARG A 6 13.25 14.71 12.88
N ARG A 7 14.29 15.18 13.58
CA ARG A 7 15.66 15.29 13.03
C ARG A 7 16.37 13.93 12.95
N SER A 8 15.98 12.96 13.77
CA SER A 8 16.57 11.62 13.79
C SER A 8 15.97 10.67 12.75
N LEU A 9 14.76 10.97 12.25
CA LEU A 9 14.00 10.07 11.39
C LEU A 9 13.92 10.62 9.97
N ILE A 10 14.78 10.10 9.09
CA ILE A 10 14.69 10.39 7.66
C ILE A 10 13.57 9.52 7.07
N ARG A 11 12.46 10.15 6.66
CA ARG A 11 11.42 9.46 5.89
C ARG A 11 11.88 9.28 4.45
N ALA A 12 11.68 8.08 3.89
CA ALA A 12 11.91 7.80 2.48
C ALA A 12 11.17 8.81 1.57
N SER A 13 9.94 9.20 1.94
CA SER A 13 9.16 10.21 1.21
C SER A 13 9.81 11.61 1.18
N GLY A 14 10.73 11.91 2.10
CA GLY A 14 11.48 13.16 2.15
C GLY A 14 12.76 13.13 1.30
N MET A 15 13.25 11.95 0.90
CA MET A 15 14.47 11.84 0.09
C MET A 15 14.30 12.48 -1.29
N GLY A 16 13.13 12.32 -1.92
CA GLY A 16 12.85 12.97 -3.20
C GLY A 16 12.90 14.50 -3.11
N GLU A 17 12.47 15.06 -1.97
CA GLU A 17 12.56 16.51 -1.72
C GLU A 17 13.99 16.96 -1.46
N TYR A 18 14.82 16.15 -0.80
CA TYR A 18 16.25 16.42 -0.64
C TYR A 18 16.99 16.41 -1.99
N VAL A 19 16.76 15.39 -2.82
CA VAL A 19 17.37 15.26 -4.16
C VAL A 19 16.93 16.41 -5.07
N PHE A 20 15.67 16.82 -4.99
CA PHE A 20 15.17 17.99 -5.72
C PHE A 20 15.76 19.29 -5.20
N CYS A 21 15.72 19.53 -3.88
CA CYS A 21 16.28 20.71 -3.23
C CYS A 21 16.54 20.48 -1.74
N ALA A 22 17.81 20.33 -1.36
CA ALA A 22 18.24 20.15 0.02
C ALA A 22 17.78 21.28 0.96
N ARG A 23 17.69 22.53 0.46
CA ARG A 23 17.20 23.68 1.25
C ARG A 23 15.71 23.56 1.56
N ALA A 24 14.89 23.18 0.58
CA ALA A 24 13.46 22.97 0.79
C ALA A 24 13.21 21.85 1.80
N TRP A 25 13.96 20.75 1.69
CA TRP A 25 13.91 19.65 2.65
C TRP A 25 14.27 20.09 4.08
N ARG A 26 15.33 20.88 4.25
CA ARG A 26 15.71 21.45 5.57
C ARG A 26 14.60 22.33 6.15
N LEU A 27 14.05 23.25 5.35
CA LEU A 27 12.96 24.12 5.78
C LEU A 27 11.74 23.32 6.25
N ARG A 28 11.41 22.24 5.55
CA ARG A 28 10.32 21.34 5.96
C ARG A 28 10.62 20.60 7.26
N LEU A 29 11.87 20.17 7.49
CA LEU A 29 12.27 19.59 8.78
C LEU A 29 12.13 20.59 9.94
N GLU A 30 12.34 21.87 9.65
CA GLU A 30 12.16 22.97 10.61
C GLU A 30 10.68 23.30 10.90
N GLY A 31 9.77 22.80 10.06
CA GLY A 31 8.31 22.95 10.18
C GLY A 31 7.71 23.98 9.23
N HIS A 32 8.45 24.40 8.19
CA HIS A 32 7.94 25.33 7.18
C HIS A 32 7.17 24.60 6.10
N GLU A 33 5.95 25.06 5.87
CA GLU A 33 5.05 24.50 4.87
C GLU A 33 5.16 25.22 3.52
N PRO A 34 5.13 24.51 2.38
CA PRO A 34 5.21 25.15 1.09
C PRO A 34 3.95 25.97 0.81
N THR A 35 4.15 27.17 0.28
CA THR A 35 3.07 28.12 -0.08
C THR A 35 2.24 27.67 -1.28
N ARG A 36 2.73 26.74 -2.11
CA ARG A 36 2.05 26.24 -3.31
C ARG A 36 2.08 24.70 -3.37
N GLY A 37 1.22 24.13 -4.21
CA GLY A 37 1.21 22.70 -4.51
C GLY A 37 0.50 21.81 -3.48
N ALA A 38 -0.15 22.39 -2.47
CA ALA A 38 -0.96 21.63 -1.51
C ALA A 38 -2.08 20.83 -2.20
N GLY A 39 -2.80 21.46 -3.16
CA GLY A 39 -3.85 20.79 -3.93
C GLY A 39 -3.35 19.59 -4.74
N ALA A 40 -2.18 19.70 -5.38
CA ALA A 40 -1.59 18.60 -6.14
C ALA A 40 -1.20 17.41 -5.25
N ARG A 41 -0.61 17.69 -4.06
CA ARG A 41 -0.29 16.64 -3.07
C ARG A 41 -1.56 15.95 -2.55
N GLU A 42 -2.59 16.73 -2.28
CA GLU A 42 -3.87 16.23 -1.80
C GLU A 42 -4.58 15.36 -2.86
N ALA A 43 -4.58 15.80 -4.12
CA ALA A 43 -5.08 15.00 -5.23
C ALA A 43 -4.33 13.67 -5.37
N GLY A 44 -2.99 13.71 -5.29
CA GLY A 44 -2.15 12.50 -5.28
C GLY A 44 -2.50 11.56 -4.13
N ARG A 45 -2.70 12.09 -2.91
CA ARG A 45 -3.10 11.30 -1.73
C ARG A 45 -4.43 10.60 -1.97
N ARG A 46 -5.47 11.31 -2.44
CA ARG A 46 -6.78 10.73 -2.72
C ARG A 46 -6.71 9.63 -3.79
N TRP A 47 -5.90 9.85 -4.82
CA TRP A 47 -5.68 8.84 -5.86
C TRP A 47 -5.04 7.56 -5.28
N HIS A 48 -3.99 7.71 -4.46
CA HIS A 48 -3.34 6.59 -3.78
C HIS A 48 -4.28 5.84 -2.83
N GLU A 49 -5.09 6.55 -2.05
CA GLU A 49 -6.10 5.94 -1.18
C GLU A 49 -7.14 5.15 -2.00
N GLY A 50 -7.60 5.70 -3.12
CA GLY A 50 -8.51 5.02 -4.04
C GLY A 50 -7.90 3.76 -4.64
N HIS A 51 -6.64 3.83 -5.06
CA HIS A 51 -5.90 2.67 -5.56
C HIS A 51 -5.71 1.61 -4.46
N GLY A 52 -5.34 2.02 -3.24
CA GLY A 52 -5.19 1.12 -2.10
C GLY A 52 -6.46 0.31 -1.80
N ARG A 53 -7.63 0.95 -1.86
CA ARG A 53 -8.93 0.25 -1.71
C ARG A 53 -9.15 -0.80 -2.80
N ARG A 54 -8.79 -0.50 -4.05
CA ARG A 54 -8.91 -1.46 -5.17
C ARG A 54 -7.97 -2.65 -4.99
N VAL A 55 -6.72 -2.41 -4.60
CA VAL A 55 -5.73 -3.47 -4.34
C VAL A 55 -6.18 -4.36 -3.17
N ALA A 56 -6.70 -3.78 -2.09
CA ALA A 56 -7.22 -4.55 -0.95
C ALA A 56 -8.36 -5.50 -1.38
N ARG A 57 -9.33 -5.00 -2.16
CA ARG A 57 -10.42 -5.83 -2.71
C ARG A 57 -9.89 -6.92 -3.65
N ALA A 58 -8.95 -6.59 -4.53
CA ALA A 58 -8.34 -7.57 -5.43
C ALA A 58 -7.63 -8.69 -4.65
N LYS A 59 -6.92 -8.36 -3.55
CA LYS A 59 -6.27 -9.33 -2.67
C LYS A 59 -7.30 -10.27 -2.01
N GLN A 60 -8.42 -9.73 -1.53
CA GLN A 60 -9.50 -10.51 -0.93
C GLN A 60 -10.13 -11.47 -1.95
N LEU A 61 -10.48 -10.97 -3.14
CA LEU A 61 -11.06 -11.79 -4.21
C LEU A 61 -10.10 -12.88 -4.68
N ARG A 62 -8.80 -12.57 -4.78
CA ARG A 62 -7.77 -13.56 -5.10
C ARG A 62 -7.69 -14.66 -4.04
N GLY A 63 -7.76 -14.30 -2.76
CA GLY A 63 -7.81 -15.27 -1.67
C GLY A 63 -9.03 -16.19 -1.76
N LEU A 64 -10.21 -15.63 -2.02
CA LEU A 64 -11.44 -16.39 -2.21
C LEU A 64 -11.35 -17.33 -3.42
N ALA A 65 -10.84 -16.85 -4.55
CA ALA A 65 -10.67 -17.67 -5.75
C ALA A 65 -9.75 -18.87 -5.51
N VAL A 66 -8.64 -18.65 -4.79
CA VAL A 66 -7.72 -19.74 -4.40
C VAL A 66 -8.41 -20.75 -3.48
N ALA A 67 -9.17 -20.29 -2.48
CA ALA A 67 -9.92 -21.18 -1.58
C ALA A 67 -10.95 -22.02 -2.35
N CYS A 68 -11.73 -21.41 -3.25
CA CYS A 68 -12.69 -22.12 -4.10
C CYS A 68 -12.00 -23.14 -5.01
N ALA A 69 -10.84 -22.80 -5.59
CA ALA A 69 -10.07 -23.73 -6.41
C ALA A 69 -9.61 -24.97 -5.61
N TYR A 70 -9.09 -24.78 -4.39
CA TYR A 70 -8.72 -25.90 -3.52
C TYR A 70 -9.92 -26.77 -3.14
N LEU A 71 -11.07 -26.16 -2.82
CA LEU A 71 -12.29 -26.92 -2.53
C LEU A 71 -12.75 -27.74 -3.73
N ALA A 72 -12.71 -27.18 -4.94
CA ALA A 72 -13.05 -27.91 -6.16
C ALA A 72 -12.12 -29.11 -6.37
N VAL A 73 -10.81 -28.94 -6.20
CA VAL A 73 -9.84 -30.06 -6.29
C VAL A 73 -10.15 -31.12 -5.23
N ALA A 74 -10.41 -30.72 -3.97
CA ALA A 74 -10.74 -31.66 -2.91
C ALA A 74 -11.99 -32.49 -3.22
N VAL A 75 -13.05 -31.86 -3.75
CA VAL A 75 -14.28 -32.55 -4.16
C VAL A 75 -13.99 -33.54 -5.29
N VAL A 76 -13.23 -33.16 -6.32
CA VAL A 76 -12.84 -34.07 -7.41
C VAL A 76 -12.08 -35.27 -6.87
N VAL A 77 -11.10 -35.06 -5.99
CA VAL A 77 -10.33 -36.14 -5.36
C VAL A 77 -11.23 -37.07 -4.55
N LEU A 78 -12.17 -36.53 -3.76
CA LEU A 78 -13.13 -37.33 -3.00
C LEU A 78 -14.02 -38.19 -3.91
N ILE A 79 -14.52 -37.62 -5.01
CA ILE A 79 -15.33 -38.36 -5.99
C ILE A 79 -14.51 -39.52 -6.57
N LEU A 80 -13.27 -39.26 -7.02
CA LEU A 80 -12.40 -40.30 -7.57
C LEU A 80 -12.09 -41.41 -6.56
N LEU A 81 -11.86 -41.05 -5.28
CA LEU A 81 -11.63 -42.03 -4.22
C LEU A 81 -12.85 -42.90 -3.94
N VAL A 82 -14.05 -42.33 -3.94
CA VAL A 82 -15.29 -43.10 -3.79
C VAL A 82 -15.49 -44.03 -4.99
N TRP A 83 -15.26 -43.53 -6.20
CA TRP A 83 -15.41 -44.31 -7.43
C TRP A 83 -14.40 -45.46 -7.53
N TRP A 84 -13.19 -45.30 -7.01
CA TRP A 84 -12.17 -46.35 -6.99
C TRP A 84 -12.42 -47.44 -5.93
N ARG A 85 -13.21 -47.14 -4.90
CA ARG A 85 -13.51 -48.07 -3.80
C ARG A 85 -14.77 -48.89 -4.04
N GLY A 86 -15.63 -48.50 -4.98
CA GLY A 86 -16.84 -49.22 -5.38
C GLY A 86 -16.59 -50.08 -6.61
#